data_AF-A0AAE5XM42-F1
#
_entry.id   AF-A0AAE5XM42-F1
#
_cell.length_a   1.000
_cell.length_b   1.000
_cell.length_c   1.000
_cell.angle_alpha   90.00
_cell.angle_beta   90.00
_cell.angle_gamma   90.00
#
_symmetry.space_group_name_H-M   'P 1'
#
loop_
_entity.id
_entity.type
_entity.pdbx_description
1 polymer ?
#
loop_
_entity_poly.entity_id
_entity_poly.type
_entity_poly.pdbx_seq_one_letter_code
_entity_poly.pdbx_strand_id
1 'polypeptide(L)' 'MLLLSLTGAILIMTALCLLFFIRNAKASELRLRLMKENYEAFKKLPSYEDMLYRFWIPLTRFEEKATGEQRKEES' A
#
# COMPACT_ATOMS: atom_id res chain seq x y z
N MET A 1 -38.73 1.06 2.51
CA MET A 1 -37.55 1.96 2.63
C MET A 1 -36.32 1.29 3.28
N LEU A 2 -36.47 0.39 4.27
CA LEU A 2 -35.34 -0.27 4.95
C LEU A 2 -34.47 -1.22 4.08
N LEU A 3 -35.06 -1.85 3.06
CA LEU A 3 -34.32 -2.76 2.16
C LEU A 3 -33.37 -2.03 1.20
N LEU A 4 -33.72 -0.81 0.78
CA LEU A 4 -32.87 0.04 -0.09
C LEU A 4 -31.65 0.60 0.66
N SER A 5 -31.78 0.88 1.96
CA SER A 5 -30.63 1.30 2.78
C SER A 5 -29.66 0.15 3.05
N LEU A 6 -30.16 -1.09 3.16
CA LEU A 6 -29.33 -2.25 3.42
C LEU A 6 -28.46 -2.60 2.22
N THR A 7 -29.04 -2.60 1.01
CA THR A 7 -28.29 -2.85 -0.24
C THR A 7 -27.26 -1.76 -0.53
N GLY A 8 -27.58 -0.49 -0.26
CA GLY A 8 -26.63 0.61 -0.34
C GLY A 8 -25.45 0.46 0.63
N ALA A 9 -25.72 0.09 1.89
CA ALA A 9 -24.67 -0.18 2.87
C ALA A 9 -23.77 -1.35 2.46
N ILE A 10 -24.35 -2.44 1.94
CA ILE A 10 -23.60 -3.60 1.44
C ILE A 10 -22.70 -3.21 0.27
N LEU A 11 -23.20 -2.41 -0.68
CA LEU A 11 -22.40 -1.90 -1.81
C LEU A 11 -21.21 -1.05 -1.34
N ILE A 12 -21.44 -0.13 -0.39
CA ILE A 12 -20.36 0.71 0.17
C ILE A 12 -19.33 -0.15 0.90
N MET A 13 -19.76 -1.07 1.75
CA MET A 13 -18.86 -1.98 2.46
C MET A 13 -18.07 -2.87 1.49
N THR A 14 -18.71 -3.35 0.43
CA THR A 14 -18.04 -4.15 -0.60
C THR A 14 -17.01 -3.33 -1.36
N ALA A 15 -17.33 -2.09 -1.72
CA ALA A 15 -16.39 -1.18 -2.37
C ALA A 15 -15.18 -0.86 -1.47
N LEU A 16 -15.42 -0.60 -0.18
CA LEU A 16 -14.35 -0.39 0.80
C LEU A 16 -13.47 -1.62 0.95
N CYS A 17 -14.06 -2.82 1.05
CA CYS A 17 -13.31 -4.08 1.07
C CYS A 17 -12.45 -4.24 -0.19
N LEU A 18 -13.01 -4.01 -1.38
CA LEU A 18 -12.26 -4.11 -2.64
C LEU A 18 -11.09 -3.12 -2.68
N LEU A 19 -11.30 -1.87 -2.27
CA LEU A 19 -10.23 -0.88 -2.18
C LEU A 19 -9.13 -1.31 -1.21
N PHE A 20 -9.51 -1.89 -0.06
CA PHE A 20 -8.57 -2.44 0.90
C PHE A 20 -7.76 -3.61 0.31
N PHE A 21 -8.40 -4.55 -0.38
CA PHE A 21 -7.72 -5.67 -1.04
C PHE A 21 -6.78 -5.21 -2.16
N ILE A 22 -7.20 -4.25 -2.99
CA ILE A 22 -6.35 -3.67 -4.05
C ILE A 22 -5.13 -2.99 -3.43
N ARG A 23 -5.31 -2.24 -2.34
CA ARG A 23 -4.22 -1.60 -1.62
C ARG A 23 -3.25 -2.62 -1.03
N ASN A 24 -3.78 -3.68 -0.44
CA ASN A 24 -3.02 -4.79 0.13
C ASN A 24 -2.18 -5.50 -0.94
N ALA A 25 -2.79 -5.80 -2.08
CA ALA A 25 -2.11 -6.41 -3.22
C ALA A 25 -0.96 -5.53 -3.73
N LYS A 26 -1.19 -4.22 -3.91
CA LYS A 26 -0.13 -3.29 -4.36
C LYS A 26 0.99 -3.13 -3.34
N ALA A 27 0.69 -3.12 -2.04
CA ALA A 27 1.71 -3.02 -1.00
C ALA A 27 2.59 -4.28 -0.95
N SER A 28 1.97 -5.46 -1.11
CA SER A 28 2.67 -6.74 -1.20
C SER A 28 3.54 -6.82 -2.47
N GLU A 29 2.99 -6.42 -3.62
CA GLU A 29 3.72 -6.37 -4.89
C GLU A 29 4.96 -5.47 -4.79
N LEU A 30 4.81 -4.27 -4.20
CA LEU A 30 5.92 -3.33 -4.01
C LEU A 30 7.03 -3.94 -3.13
N ARG A 31 6.65 -4.61 -2.03
CA ARG A 31 7.61 -5.30 -1.16
C ARG A 31 8.32 -6.44 -1.88
N LEU A 32 7.58 -7.28 -2.60
CA LEU A 32 8.17 -8.40 -3.35
C LEU A 32 9.11 -7.92 -4.45
N ARG A 33 8.74 -6.85 -5.17
CA ARG A 33 9.56 -6.22 -6.20
C ARG A 33 10.87 -5.69 -5.61
N LEU A 34 10.78 -4.87 -4.56
CA LEU A 34 11.96 -4.31 -3.90
C LEU A 34 12.80 -5.39 -3.22
N MET A 35 12.20 -6.42 -2.62
CA MET A 35 12.92 -7.55 -2.06
C MET A 35 13.76 -8.28 -3.12
N LYS A 36 13.27 -8.37 -4.36
CA LYS A 36 13.95 -9.06 -5.47
C LYS A 36 14.99 -8.17 -6.16
N GLU A 37 14.68 -6.89 -6.37
CA GLU A 37 15.50 -5.97 -7.18
C GLU A 37 16.51 -5.18 -6.34
N ASN A 38 16.15 -4.82 -5.10
CA ASN A 38 16.96 -3.93 -4.27
C ASN A 38 16.69 -4.15 -2.77
N TYR A 39 17.35 -5.16 -2.21
CA TYR A 39 17.15 -5.61 -0.83
C TYR A 39 17.44 -4.50 0.21
N GLU A 40 18.38 -3.61 -0.07
CA GLU A 40 18.71 -2.48 0.81
C GLU A 40 17.58 -1.44 0.85
N ALA A 41 16.95 -1.11 -0.29
CA ALA A 41 15.71 -0.30 -0.30
C ALA A 41 14.56 -1.03 0.41
N PHE A 42 14.46 -2.36 0.27
CA PHE A 42 13.48 -3.16 0.99
C PHE A 42 13.63 -3.04 2.51
N LYS A 43 14.86 -3.04 3.02
CA LYS A 43 15.13 -2.90 4.46
C LYS A 43 14.72 -1.54 5.01
N LYS A 44 14.74 -0.50 4.18
CA LYS A 44 14.32 0.88 4.52
C LYS A 44 12.81 1.12 4.36
N LEU A 45 12.06 0.20 3.74
CA LEU A 45 10.61 0.30 3.66
C LEU A 45 9.97 0.26 5.06
N PRO A 46 8.91 1.05 5.29
CA PRO A 46 8.12 0.94 6.51
C PRO A 46 7.46 -0.44 6.66
N SER A 47 6.96 -0.69 7.87
CA SER A 47 6.24 -1.93 8.18
C SER A 47 5.04 -2.14 7.23
N TYR A 48 4.66 -3.40 7.00
CA TYR A 48 3.52 -3.71 6.14
C TYR A 48 2.24 -3.06 6.67
N GLU A 49 2.04 -3.09 7.98
CA GLU A 49 0.95 -2.42 8.67
C GLU A 49 0.96 -0.91 8.43
N ASP A 50 2.10 -0.23 8.54
CA ASP A 50 2.19 1.20 8.23
C ASP A 50 1.79 1.51 6.79
N MET A 51 2.16 0.65 5.82
CA MET A 51 1.80 0.84 4.42
C MET A 51 0.29 0.64 4.16
N LEU A 52 -0.36 -0.21 4.94
CA LEU A 52 -1.80 -0.47 4.91
C LEU A 52 -2.60 0.61 5.63
N TYR A 53 -2.23 0.95 6.88
CA TYR A 53 -2.94 1.92 7.71
C TYR A 53 -2.76 3.35 7.20
N ARG A 54 -1.63 3.68 6.57
CA ARG A 54 -1.45 4.97 5.88
C ARG A 54 -2.04 4.92 4.47
N PHE A 55 -3.32 4.57 4.37
CA PHE A 55 -4.04 4.46 3.09
C PHE A 55 -4.02 5.80 2.32
N TRP A 56 -3.98 6.92 3.04
CA TRP A 56 -3.91 8.29 2.49
C TRP A 56 -2.58 8.63 1.82
N ILE A 57 -1.51 7.85 2.04
CA ILE A 57 -0.22 8.07 1.38
C ILE A 57 -0.14 7.11 0.18
N PRO A 58 0.15 7.59 -1.05
CA PRO A 58 0.36 6.69 -2.18
C PRO A 58 1.61 5.82 -1.96
N LEU A 59 1.52 4.54 -2.36
CA LEU A 59 2.61 3.57 -2.16
C LEU A 59 3.92 4.01 -2.84
N THR A 60 3.82 4.72 -3.97
CA THR A 60 4.95 5.29 -4.71
C THR A 60 5.80 6.22 -3.86
N ARG A 61 5.21 6.93 -2.89
CA ARG A 61 5.97 7.83 -2.01
C ARG A 61 6.87 7.08 -1.02
N PHE A 62 6.51 5.85 -0.66
CA PHE A 62 7.37 5.00 0.18
C PHE A 62 8.54 4.44 -0.63
N GLU A 63 8.27 4.04 -1.88
CA GLU A 63 9.29 3.61 -2.83
C GLU A 63 10.30 4.73 -3.14
N GLU A 64 9.83 5.94 -3.47
CA GLU A 64 10.70 7.09 -3.74
C GLU A 64 11.60 7.44 -2.54
N LYS A 65 11.08 7.34 -1.32
CA LYS A 65 11.88 7.56 -0.11
C LYS A 65 12.95 6.47 0.07
N ALA A 66 12.57 5.21 -0.07
CA ALA A 66 13.48 4.08 0.10
C ALA A 66 14.62 4.10 -0.95
N THR A 67 14.28 4.36 -2.21
CA THR A 67 15.24 4.38 -3.33
C THR A 67 16.03 5.70 -3.39
N GLY A 68 15.41 6.82 -3.01
CA GLY A 68 16.06 8.14 -3.00
C GLY A 68 17.11 8.30 -1.90
N GLU A 69 16.94 7.63 -0.76
CA GLU A 69 17.97 7.60 0.29
C GLU A 69 19.18 6.74 -0.10
N GLN A 70 18.99 5.65 -0.84
CA GLN A 70 20.14 4.89 -1.38
C GLN A 70 20.99 5.71 -2.36
N ARG A 71 20.36 6.44 -3.28
CA ARG A 71 21.11 7.32 -4.21
C ARG A 71 21.96 8.38 -3.51
N LYS A 72 21.62 8.74 -2.27
CA LYS A 72 22.41 9.68 -1.47
C LYS A 72 23.53 9.01 -0.68
N GLU A 73 23.44 7.71 -0.41
CA GLU A 73 24.51 6.95 0.24
C GLU A 73 25.55 6.44 -0.77
N GLU A 74 25.18 6.31 -2.05
CA GLU A 74 26.08 5.91 -3.15
C GLU A 74 26.82 7.08 -3.83
N SER A 75 26.56 8.34 -3.44
CA SER A 75 27.21 9.57 -3.95
C SER A 75 28.11 10.18 -2.89
#